data_AF-A0A098G2H8-F1
#
_entry.id   AF-A0A098G2H8-F1
#
_cell.length_a   1.000
_cell.length_b   1.000
_cell.length_c   1.000
_cell.angle_alpha   90.00
_cell.angle_beta   90.00
_cell.angle_gamma   90.00
#
_symmetry.space_group_name_H-M   'P 1'
#
loop_
_entity.id
_entity.type
_entity.pdbx_description
1 polymer ?
#
loop_
_entity_poly.entity_id
_entity_poly.type
_entity_poly.pdbx_seq_one_letter_code
_entity_poly.pdbx_strand_id
1 'polypeptide(L)'
;MNDTFKGGLNLKFVANSEFESLDHVAQSEHAPIIARNALRLLMMGWPSDSWKQFISWPILKAIFVYRDPALLKELRFAFQQGFELLFTQLQGRQLSEEQNEQVQLYLSNCLSILPYSDLTPYESIKIPQSINGEWELVEYSVTPIELTPTTGFNSYFIQDSDRVFAYGLEPISHLHAQPHLIFMGTTYPAGQGFIPQIQTDLQGFETVGKSLYESGIDRIKQWLLRQKDKAHVCGVSLGGSLSLLLALHMGQHLQRVDALNPAGLHDGWYKSPYDQWDNLNSQPQVVVQRQANDPVSFFGVWKKGWQILWVNPPADKKGPNALCDHFLNYAGFAETEFTYTDPEQLNAKRRVRNFLVYSLVRSLIYYSAIIPYNYVIRPFAYFVTKHWAACTLAFFSFIGLGVLAVLAVTGTLPLAALLGALAVATVAGGIFIASKLGNTYSQETKEQDINFASLHDPSLPRNPSMDIYNKDNTMEVELTYKDINTYYKVIRGLVKEKDFIPNDNSSKQLIQGLSKKEVLLASEQPENQDKIVRITTTKAKAVHIRHVLTLVEQLGIENAHALKQAAEHDYKTYSIGKHD
;
A
#
# COMPACT_ATOMS: atom_id res chain seq x y z
N MET A 1 32.05 7.74 17.10
CA MET A 1 32.67 8.37 15.93
C MET A 1 31.63 8.38 14.84
N ASN A 2 31.51 9.46 14.06
CA ASN A 2 30.57 9.54 12.95
C ASN A 2 31.27 9.00 11.70
N ASP A 3 31.14 7.71 11.46
CA ASP A 3 31.69 7.11 10.25
C ASP A 3 30.91 7.64 9.04
N THR A 4 31.65 8.03 7.99
CA THR A 4 31.10 8.64 6.78
C THR A 4 31.63 7.89 5.57
N PHE A 5 30.75 7.55 4.63
CA PHE A 5 31.16 6.98 3.35
C PHE A 5 30.51 7.71 2.18
N LYS A 6 31.14 7.61 1.00
CA LYS A 6 30.58 8.04 -0.28
C LYS A 6 30.11 6.81 -1.03
N GLY A 7 28.90 6.88 -1.59
CA GLY A 7 28.32 5.72 -2.28
C GLY A 7 29.17 5.24 -3.47
N GLY A 8 29.66 6.17 -4.29
CA GLY A 8 30.53 5.87 -5.43
C GLY A 8 29.82 5.32 -6.67
N LEU A 9 28.55 4.92 -6.58
CA LEU A 9 27.74 4.52 -7.74
C LEU A 9 26.82 5.66 -8.21
N ASN A 10 26.71 5.84 -9.52
CA ASN A 10 25.74 6.74 -10.14
C ASN A 10 24.61 5.91 -10.78
N LEU A 11 23.60 5.58 -9.98
CA LEU A 11 22.47 4.73 -10.35
C LEU A 11 21.40 5.55 -11.08
N LYS A 12 21.00 5.08 -12.26
CA LYS A 12 19.95 5.72 -13.07
C LYS A 12 18.66 4.90 -13.03
N PHE A 13 17.54 5.54 -12.70
CA PHE A 13 16.22 4.92 -12.82
C PHE A 13 15.55 5.18 -14.17
N VAL A 14 16.02 6.19 -14.91
CA VAL A 14 15.60 6.48 -16.29
C VAL A 14 16.84 6.73 -17.13
N ALA A 15 16.81 6.36 -18.41
CA ALA A 15 17.99 6.40 -19.28
C ALA A 15 18.58 7.83 -19.43
N ASN A 16 17.71 8.83 -19.56
CA ASN A 16 18.07 10.25 -19.66
C ASN A 16 17.53 11.03 -18.44
N SER A 17 18.35 11.92 -17.89
CA SER A 17 18.00 12.83 -16.79
C SER A 17 17.14 14.02 -17.23
N GLU A 18 17.14 14.37 -18.51
CA GLU A 18 16.35 15.49 -19.03
C GLU A 18 14.86 15.13 -19.14
N PHE A 19 13.99 16.09 -18.84
CA PHE A 19 12.55 15.94 -19.02
C PHE A 19 12.17 15.82 -20.50
N GLU A 20 11.21 14.96 -20.77
CA GLU A 20 10.58 14.84 -22.07
C GLU A 20 9.48 15.91 -22.19
N SER A 21 9.48 16.68 -23.30
CA SER A 21 8.43 17.68 -23.57
C SER A 21 7.13 17.02 -24.00
N LEU A 22 6.00 17.66 -23.64
CA LEU A 22 4.66 17.30 -24.12
C LEU A 22 4.28 18.05 -25.40
N ASP A 23 5.10 19.01 -25.83
CA ASP A 23 4.83 19.83 -27.01
C ASP A 23 4.89 18.98 -28.29
N HIS A 24 3.89 19.15 -29.17
CA HIS A 24 3.77 18.42 -30.44
C HIS A 24 3.65 16.88 -30.30
N VAL A 25 3.36 16.38 -29.09
CA VAL A 25 3.13 14.97 -28.83
C VAL A 25 1.63 14.66 -28.78
N ALA A 26 1.21 13.52 -29.35
CA ALA A 26 -0.16 13.05 -29.30
C ALA A 26 -0.64 12.85 -27.85
N GLN A 27 -1.91 13.15 -27.57
CA GLN A 27 -2.47 13.07 -26.21
C GLN A 27 -2.37 11.66 -25.58
N SER A 28 -2.39 10.60 -26.40
CA SER A 28 -2.20 9.21 -25.94
C SER A 28 -0.83 8.97 -25.30
N GLU A 29 0.19 9.73 -25.69
CA GLU A 29 1.57 9.58 -25.22
C GLU A 29 1.88 10.48 -24.00
N HIS A 30 0.93 11.31 -23.57
CA HIS A 30 1.15 12.23 -22.45
C HIS A 30 1.34 11.47 -21.13
N ALA A 31 0.50 10.48 -20.83
CA ALA A 31 0.58 9.71 -19.59
C ALA A 31 1.93 8.98 -19.42
N PRO A 32 2.45 8.24 -20.42
CA PRO A 32 3.79 7.65 -20.37
C PRO A 32 4.91 8.68 -20.12
N ILE A 33 4.85 9.83 -20.79
CA ILE A 33 5.85 10.91 -20.61
C ILE A 33 5.79 11.48 -19.20
N ILE A 34 4.59 11.79 -18.70
CA ILE A 34 4.38 12.30 -17.34
C ILE A 34 4.92 11.31 -16.30
N ALA A 35 4.62 10.02 -16.47
CA ALA A 35 5.11 8.96 -15.58
C ALA A 35 6.65 8.92 -15.51
N ARG A 36 7.33 8.90 -16.67
CA ARG A 36 8.81 8.92 -16.71
C ARG A 36 9.38 10.20 -16.14
N ASN A 37 8.77 11.34 -16.43
CA ASN A 37 9.16 12.64 -15.88
C ASN A 37 9.03 12.67 -14.35
N ALA A 38 7.95 12.12 -13.78
CA ALA A 38 7.79 12.00 -12.33
C ALA A 38 8.95 11.20 -11.71
N LEU A 39 9.33 10.08 -12.32
CA LEU A 39 10.45 9.27 -11.85
C LEU A 39 11.81 9.94 -12.04
N ARG A 40 12.02 10.74 -13.09
CA ARG A 40 13.23 11.57 -13.22
C ARG A 40 13.38 12.52 -12.04
N LEU A 41 12.30 13.21 -11.70
CA LEU A 41 12.28 14.13 -10.56
C LEU A 41 12.59 13.37 -9.27
N LEU A 42 11.86 12.28 -8.99
CA LEU A 42 11.95 11.55 -7.73
C LEU A 42 13.27 10.79 -7.57
N MET A 43 13.79 10.18 -8.63
CA MET A 43 14.87 9.18 -8.56
C MET A 43 16.21 9.66 -9.14
N MET A 44 16.23 10.78 -9.87
CA MET A 44 17.43 11.31 -10.52
C MET A 44 17.79 12.73 -10.06
N GLY A 45 17.09 13.24 -9.04
CA GLY A 45 17.40 14.50 -8.36
C GLY A 45 16.68 15.70 -8.96
N TRP A 46 16.82 16.84 -8.31
CA TRP A 46 16.15 18.05 -8.74
C TRP A 46 16.85 18.67 -9.97
N PRO A 47 16.15 18.87 -11.09
CA PRO A 47 16.71 19.57 -12.23
C PRO A 47 16.51 21.09 -12.06
N SER A 48 17.62 21.81 -11.93
CA SER A 48 17.65 23.26 -11.68
C SER A 48 16.80 24.06 -12.69
N ASP A 49 16.87 23.69 -13.97
CA ASP A 49 16.42 24.57 -15.06
C ASP A 49 15.14 24.10 -15.77
N SER A 50 14.70 22.85 -15.57
CA SER A 50 13.62 22.24 -16.38
C SER A 50 12.43 21.72 -15.57
N TRP A 51 12.44 21.78 -14.23
CA TRP A 51 11.33 21.29 -13.39
C TRP A 51 9.96 21.90 -13.70
N LYS A 52 9.91 23.14 -14.20
CA LYS A 52 8.66 23.80 -14.59
C LYS A 52 7.94 23.09 -15.74
N GLN A 53 8.66 22.35 -16.57
CA GLN A 53 8.09 21.55 -17.65
C GLN A 53 7.23 20.39 -17.11
N PHE A 54 7.42 20.01 -15.84
CA PHE A 54 6.59 19.03 -15.14
C PHE A 54 5.28 19.63 -14.61
N ILE A 55 5.10 20.95 -14.58
CA ILE A 55 3.83 21.54 -14.13
C ILE A 55 2.86 21.58 -15.30
N SER A 56 1.86 20.71 -15.28
CA SER A 56 0.79 20.70 -16.28
C SER A 56 -0.58 20.60 -15.64
N TRP A 57 -1.62 21.06 -16.35
CA TRP A 57 -2.99 20.97 -15.88
C TRP A 57 -3.46 19.53 -15.62
N PRO A 58 -3.13 18.53 -16.46
CA PRO A 58 -3.38 17.13 -16.15
C PRO A 58 -2.76 16.68 -14.82
N ILE A 59 -1.52 17.07 -14.54
CA ILE A 59 -0.83 16.71 -13.29
C ILE A 59 -1.50 17.37 -12.09
N LEU A 60 -1.82 18.67 -12.18
CA LEU A 60 -2.54 19.36 -11.10
C LEU A 60 -3.91 18.73 -10.83
N LYS A 61 -4.65 18.35 -11.86
CA LYS A 61 -5.91 17.61 -11.71
C LYS A 61 -5.70 16.24 -11.05
N ALA A 62 -4.67 15.50 -11.46
CA ALA A 62 -4.35 14.19 -10.90
C ALA A 62 -3.98 14.26 -9.40
N ILE A 63 -3.36 15.36 -8.96
CA ILE A 63 -2.92 15.58 -7.58
C ILE A 63 -4.05 16.12 -6.69
N PHE A 64 -4.87 17.05 -7.20
CA PHE A 64 -5.82 17.81 -6.38
C PHE A 64 -7.30 17.47 -6.59
N VAL A 65 -7.66 16.82 -7.71
CA VAL A 65 -9.08 16.65 -8.10
C VAL A 65 -9.49 15.18 -8.16
N TYR A 66 -8.83 14.36 -8.99
CA TYR A 66 -9.22 12.96 -9.16
C TYR A 66 -8.02 12.09 -9.54
N ARG A 67 -8.07 10.80 -9.17
CA ARG A 67 -7.06 9.81 -9.55
C ARG A 67 -7.29 9.37 -10.99
N ASP A 68 -6.26 9.47 -11.83
CA ASP A 68 -6.31 9.04 -13.23
C ASP A 68 -5.72 7.62 -13.35
N PRO A 69 -6.55 6.58 -13.56
CA PRO A 69 -6.07 5.20 -13.63
C PRO A 69 -5.14 4.94 -14.82
N ALA A 70 -5.28 5.69 -15.92
CA ALA A 70 -4.41 5.54 -17.08
C ALA A 70 -3.01 6.07 -16.76
N LEU A 71 -2.92 7.23 -16.10
CA LEU A 71 -1.64 7.76 -15.64
C LEU A 71 -0.95 6.83 -14.64
N LEU A 72 -1.70 6.28 -13.69
CA LEU A 72 -1.17 5.38 -12.67
C LEU A 72 -0.70 4.03 -13.27
N LYS A 73 -1.42 3.52 -14.27
CA LYS A 73 -0.99 2.37 -15.07
C LYS A 73 0.37 2.64 -15.73
N GLU A 74 0.55 3.81 -16.34
CA GLU A 74 1.84 4.19 -16.95
C GLU A 74 2.94 4.44 -15.89
N LEU A 75 2.59 4.93 -14.71
CA LEU A 75 3.55 5.08 -13.60
C LEU A 75 4.08 3.72 -13.12
N ARG A 76 3.22 2.70 -12.98
CA ARG A 76 3.66 1.32 -12.68
C ARG A 76 4.59 0.77 -13.75
N PHE A 77 4.27 1.00 -15.01
CA PHE A 77 5.12 0.56 -16.12
C PHE A 77 6.48 1.27 -16.11
N ALA A 78 6.51 2.58 -15.85
CA ALA A 78 7.75 3.33 -15.74
C ALA A 78 8.62 2.84 -14.55
N PHE A 79 8.01 2.44 -13.44
CA PHE A 79 8.72 1.77 -12.34
C PHE A 79 9.35 0.44 -12.79
N GLN A 80 8.61 -0.40 -13.51
CA GLN A 80 9.13 -1.66 -14.06
C GLN A 80 10.35 -1.41 -14.97
N GLN A 81 10.28 -0.43 -15.86
CA GLN A 81 11.40 -0.05 -16.73
C GLN A 81 12.61 0.44 -15.93
N GLY A 82 12.38 1.21 -14.86
CA GLY A 82 13.46 1.69 -14.00
C GLY A 82 14.16 0.56 -13.25
N PHE A 83 13.41 -0.43 -12.74
CA PHE A 83 13.98 -1.62 -12.14
C PHE A 83 14.79 -2.47 -13.12
N GLU A 84 14.32 -2.64 -14.36
CA GLU A 84 15.07 -3.34 -15.42
C GLU A 84 16.38 -2.62 -15.78
N LEU A 85 16.34 -1.28 -15.84
CA LEU A 85 17.52 -0.46 -16.08
C LEU A 85 18.51 -0.55 -14.92
N LEU A 86 18.04 -0.56 -13.67
CA LEU A 86 18.90 -0.78 -12.50
C LEU A 86 19.53 -2.17 -12.53
N PHE A 87 18.77 -3.21 -12.83
CA PHE A 87 19.30 -4.56 -12.96
C PHE A 87 20.43 -4.62 -14.00
N THR A 88 20.24 -4.01 -15.17
CA THR A 88 21.27 -3.95 -16.22
C THR A 88 22.55 -3.22 -15.75
N GLN A 89 22.41 -2.21 -14.88
CA GLN A 89 23.55 -1.51 -14.29
C GLN A 89 24.30 -2.35 -13.23
N LEU A 90 23.64 -3.30 -12.59
CA LEU A 90 24.17 -4.09 -11.47
C LEU A 90 24.67 -5.48 -11.89
N GLN A 91 24.08 -6.05 -12.95
CA GLN A 91 24.38 -7.41 -13.41
C GLN A 91 25.88 -7.59 -13.71
N GLY A 92 26.45 -8.66 -13.14
CA GLY A 92 27.87 -9.01 -13.33
C GLY A 92 28.87 -8.11 -12.60
N ARG A 93 28.43 -7.13 -11.79
CA ARG A 93 29.34 -6.27 -11.02
C ARG A 93 29.66 -6.87 -9.65
N GLN A 94 30.92 -6.77 -9.27
CA GLN A 94 31.37 -6.96 -7.88
C GLN A 94 31.39 -5.59 -7.21
N LEU A 95 30.57 -5.43 -6.17
CA LEU A 95 30.42 -4.17 -5.44
C LEU A 95 31.12 -4.26 -4.08
N SER A 96 31.70 -3.15 -3.61
CA SER A 96 32.18 -3.04 -2.23
C SER A 96 31.00 -3.08 -1.23
N GLU A 97 31.28 -3.18 0.06
CA GLU A 97 30.23 -3.15 1.09
C GLU A 97 29.47 -1.83 1.07
N GLU A 98 30.16 -0.69 0.95
CA GLU A 98 29.56 0.64 0.88
C GLU A 98 28.71 0.82 -0.39
N GLN A 99 29.18 0.28 -1.51
CA GLN A 99 28.43 0.29 -2.78
C GLN A 99 27.18 -0.58 -2.69
N ASN A 100 27.27 -1.76 -2.06
CA ASN A 100 26.10 -2.60 -1.82
C ASN A 100 25.10 -1.89 -0.91
N GLU A 101 25.54 -1.28 0.19
CA GLU A 101 24.67 -0.50 1.08
C GLU A 101 24.01 0.66 0.33
N GLN A 102 24.74 1.40 -0.53
CA GLN A 102 24.16 2.43 -1.39
C GLN A 102 23.03 1.88 -2.27
N VAL A 103 23.26 0.74 -2.94
CA VAL A 103 22.24 0.11 -3.78
C VAL A 103 21.01 -0.30 -2.96
N GLN A 104 21.21 -0.88 -1.78
CA GLN A 104 20.10 -1.27 -0.89
C GLN A 104 19.27 -0.06 -0.43
N LEU A 105 19.92 1.03 -0.06
CA LEU A 105 19.24 2.29 0.30
C LEU A 105 18.46 2.86 -0.89
N TYR A 106 19.07 2.87 -2.07
CA TYR A 106 18.43 3.38 -3.29
C TYR A 106 17.22 2.54 -3.70
N LEU A 107 17.35 1.21 -3.74
CA LEU A 107 16.26 0.29 -4.05
C LEU A 107 15.13 0.40 -3.02
N SER A 108 15.45 0.45 -1.73
CA SER A 108 14.46 0.66 -0.65
C SER A 108 13.68 1.96 -0.82
N ASN A 109 14.35 3.04 -1.24
CA ASN A 109 13.70 4.32 -1.53
C ASN A 109 12.80 4.23 -2.77
N CYS A 110 13.23 3.54 -3.83
CA CYS A 110 12.39 3.27 -5.00
C CYS A 110 11.12 2.48 -4.60
N LEU A 111 11.27 1.42 -3.81
CA LEU A 111 10.16 0.62 -3.30
C LEU A 111 9.24 1.44 -2.39
N SER A 112 9.77 2.31 -1.54
CA SER A 112 8.97 3.17 -0.66
C SER A 112 8.06 4.14 -1.41
N ILE A 113 8.42 4.52 -2.65
CA ILE A 113 7.66 5.45 -3.50
C ILE A 113 6.75 4.69 -4.48
N LEU A 114 7.01 3.40 -4.73
CA LEU A 114 6.20 2.56 -5.62
C LEU A 114 4.69 2.57 -5.31
N PRO A 115 4.22 2.53 -4.04
CA PRO A 115 2.79 2.60 -3.69
C PRO A 115 2.01 3.78 -4.28
N TYR A 116 2.68 4.89 -4.59
CA TYR A 116 2.04 6.09 -5.19
C TYR A 116 1.56 5.85 -6.64
N SER A 117 1.90 4.70 -7.23
CA SER A 117 1.43 4.24 -8.55
C SER A 117 0.19 3.34 -8.49
N ASP A 118 -0.39 3.14 -7.30
CA ASP A 118 -1.50 2.22 -7.04
C ASP A 118 -1.20 0.80 -7.50
N LEU A 119 -0.32 0.12 -6.76
CA LEU A 119 0.00 -1.28 -7.05
C LEU A 119 -1.28 -2.13 -7.04
N THR A 120 -1.42 -2.96 -8.06
CA THR A 120 -2.62 -3.78 -8.26
C THR A 120 -2.30 -5.26 -8.09
N PRO A 121 -3.19 -6.05 -7.45
CA PRO A 121 -3.00 -7.50 -7.27
C PRO A 121 -3.06 -8.29 -8.59
N TYR A 122 -3.40 -7.63 -9.71
CA TYR A 122 -3.53 -8.25 -11.02
C TYR A 122 -2.31 -8.02 -11.92
N GLU A 123 -1.28 -7.35 -11.41
CA GLU A 123 0.02 -7.20 -12.07
C GLU A 123 1.13 -7.79 -11.21
N SER A 124 2.22 -8.16 -11.88
CA SER A 124 3.50 -8.55 -11.27
C SER A 124 4.51 -7.45 -11.49
N ILE A 125 5.47 -7.33 -10.58
CA ILE A 125 6.58 -6.39 -10.72
C ILE A 125 7.90 -7.12 -10.53
N LYS A 126 8.89 -6.81 -11.36
CA LYS A 126 10.24 -7.36 -11.24
C LYS A 126 11.18 -6.37 -10.58
N ILE A 127 11.90 -6.81 -9.56
CA ILE A 127 12.77 -5.97 -8.72
C ILE A 127 14.16 -6.61 -8.67
N PRO A 128 15.26 -5.85 -8.84
CA PRO A 128 16.60 -6.36 -8.68
C PRO A 128 16.86 -6.72 -7.22
N GLN A 129 17.37 -7.92 -6.97
CA GLN A 129 17.78 -8.37 -5.64
C GLN A 129 19.15 -9.05 -5.74
N SER A 130 20.03 -8.83 -4.75
CA SER A 130 21.25 -9.61 -4.60
C SER A 130 20.93 -10.89 -3.85
N ILE A 131 21.12 -12.03 -4.48
CA ILE A 131 20.86 -13.36 -3.94
C ILE A 131 22.14 -14.18 -4.12
N ASN A 132 22.66 -14.72 -3.02
CA ASN A 132 23.91 -15.49 -3.00
C ASN A 132 25.11 -14.75 -3.65
N GLY A 133 25.11 -13.41 -3.58
CA GLY A 133 26.17 -12.57 -4.16
C GLY A 133 25.98 -12.22 -5.64
N GLU A 134 24.92 -12.71 -6.29
CA GLU A 134 24.58 -12.40 -7.67
C GLU A 134 23.32 -11.52 -7.74
N TRP A 135 23.31 -10.56 -8.66
CA TRP A 135 22.12 -9.76 -8.92
C TRP A 135 21.17 -10.55 -9.82
N GLU A 136 19.95 -10.70 -9.35
CA GLU A 136 18.86 -11.34 -10.07
C GLU A 136 17.66 -10.39 -10.19
N LEU A 137 16.90 -10.51 -11.28
CA LEU A 137 15.68 -9.75 -11.49
C LEU A 137 14.48 -10.61 -11.08
N VAL A 138 14.08 -10.48 -9.82
CA VAL A 138 13.06 -11.34 -9.20
C VAL A 138 11.67 -10.80 -9.51
N GLU A 139 10.76 -11.68 -9.91
CA GLU A 139 9.36 -11.35 -10.18
C GLU A 139 8.47 -11.56 -8.94
N TYR A 140 7.68 -10.55 -8.60
CA TYR A 140 6.82 -10.52 -7.41
C TYR A 140 5.34 -10.37 -7.77
N SER A 141 4.49 -11.07 -7.03
CA SER A 141 3.05 -10.79 -6.98
C SER A 141 2.72 -9.79 -5.89
N VAL A 142 1.75 -8.91 -6.15
CA VAL A 142 1.30 -7.87 -5.22
C VAL A 142 0.12 -8.36 -4.38
N THR A 143 0.19 -8.16 -3.07
CA THR A 143 -0.92 -8.35 -2.11
C THR A 143 -1.21 -7.03 -1.39
N PRO A 144 -2.29 -6.32 -1.73
CA PRO A 144 -2.74 -5.18 -0.96
C PRO A 144 -3.21 -5.60 0.44
N ILE A 145 -2.76 -4.89 1.47
CA ILE A 145 -3.07 -5.14 2.88
C ILE A 145 -3.73 -3.88 3.45
N GLU A 146 -5.04 -3.94 3.67
CA GLU A 146 -5.78 -2.79 4.20
C GLU A 146 -5.37 -2.47 5.64
N LEU A 147 -5.06 -1.20 5.92
CA LEU A 147 -4.68 -0.71 7.24
C LEU A 147 -5.86 -0.06 7.97
N THR A 148 -6.86 0.43 7.23
CA THR A 148 -8.06 1.05 7.80
C THR A 148 -9.01 0.04 8.46
N PRO A 149 -9.85 0.49 9.41
CA PRO A 149 -10.83 -0.39 10.05
C PRO A 149 -11.84 -0.93 9.04
N THR A 150 -11.96 -2.25 8.96
CA THR A 150 -12.93 -2.94 8.08
C THR A 150 -14.16 -3.41 8.84
N THR A 151 -14.14 -3.36 10.17
CA THR A 151 -15.21 -3.78 11.07
C THR A 151 -15.28 -2.87 12.29
N GLY A 152 -16.39 -2.94 13.03
CA GLY A 152 -16.60 -2.20 14.28
C GLY A 152 -17.00 -0.74 14.07
N PHE A 153 -17.04 0.03 15.16
CA PHE A 153 -17.58 1.41 15.11
C PHE A 153 -16.78 2.35 14.19
N ASN A 154 -15.46 2.18 14.12
CA ASN A 154 -14.63 3.05 13.31
C ASN A 154 -14.83 2.85 11.80
N SER A 155 -15.27 1.66 11.34
CA SER A 155 -15.50 1.42 9.91
C SER A 155 -16.67 2.24 9.36
N TYR A 156 -17.60 2.71 10.20
CA TYR A 156 -18.69 3.60 9.78
C TYR A 156 -18.23 4.97 9.26
N PHE A 157 -17.01 5.39 9.62
CA PHE A 157 -16.43 6.66 9.20
C PHE A 157 -15.45 6.52 8.03
N ILE A 158 -15.24 5.29 7.54
CA ILE A 158 -14.32 4.99 6.44
C ILE A 158 -15.13 4.87 5.15
N GLN A 159 -14.86 5.76 4.19
CA GLN A 159 -15.35 5.64 2.83
C GLN A 159 -14.38 4.86 1.96
N ASP A 160 -14.79 4.51 0.74
CA ASP A 160 -13.90 3.84 -0.20
C ASP A 160 -12.60 4.64 -0.43
N SER A 161 -12.67 5.96 -0.57
CA SER A 161 -11.51 6.86 -0.73
C SER A 161 -10.64 7.03 0.53
N ASP A 162 -11.10 6.55 1.69
CA ASP A 162 -10.35 6.61 2.94
C ASP A 162 -9.45 5.40 3.16
N ARG A 163 -9.68 4.31 2.44
CA ARG A 163 -8.99 3.04 2.71
C ARG A 163 -7.50 3.21 2.49
N VAL A 164 -6.68 2.89 3.50
CA VAL A 164 -5.21 2.98 3.40
C VAL A 164 -4.64 1.58 3.25
N PHE A 165 -3.59 1.42 2.44
CA PHE A 165 -2.99 0.11 2.16
C PHE A 165 -1.48 0.10 2.42
N ALA A 166 -1.00 -1.01 2.96
CA ALA A 166 0.37 -1.48 2.75
C ALA A 166 0.36 -2.51 1.60
N TYR A 167 1.53 -2.81 1.05
CA TYR A 167 1.67 -3.75 -0.07
C TYR A 167 2.69 -4.82 0.27
N GLY A 168 2.24 -6.06 0.34
CA GLY A 168 3.11 -7.22 0.40
C GLY A 168 3.51 -7.68 -0.99
N LEU A 169 4.81 -7.83 -1.24
CA LEU A 169 5.36 -8.37 -2.47
C LEU A 169 5.92 -9.76 -2.20
N GLU A 170 5.39 -10.75 -2.89
CA GLU A 170 5.78 -12.15 -2.70
C GLU A 170 6.47 -12.69 -3.97
N PRO A 171 7.70 -13.23 -3.90
CA PRO A 171 8.41 -13.73 -5.08
C PRO A 171 7.65 -14.87 -5.75
N ILE A 172 7.45 -14.91 -7.07
CA ILE A 172 6.60 -15.95 -7.69
C ILE A 172 7.37 -17.27 -7.92
N SER A 173 8.59 -17.21 -8.47
CA SER A 173 9.40 -18.38 -8.85
C SER A 173 10.76 -18.49 -8.17
N HIS A 174 11.08 -17.61 -7.22
CA HIS A 174 12.41 -17.55 -6.63
C HIS A 174 12.41 -17.95 -5.16
N LEU A 175 12.88 -19.17 -4.86
CA LEU A 175 12.79 -19.79 -3.52
C LEU A 175 13.61 -19.07 -2.44
N HIS A 176 14.68 -18.37 -2.82
CA HIS A 176 15.56 -17.65 -1.88
C HIS A 176 15.40 -16.14 -1.95
N ALA A 177 14.43 -15.66 -2.73
CA ALA A 177 14.20 -14.23 -2.82
C ALA A 177 13.46 -13.75 -1.58
N GLN A 178 13.79 -12.55 -1.15
CA GLN A 178 13.21 -11.98 0.04
C GLN A 178 11.84 -11.37 -0.31
N PRO A 179 10.79 -11.64 0.48
CA PRO A 179 9.53 -10.91 0.35
C PRO A 179 9.69 -9.47 0.86
N HIS A 180 8.96 -8.54 0.26
CA HIS A 180 8.97 -7.13 0.67
C HIS A 180 7.62 -6.71 1.25
N LEU A 181 7.63 -5.93 2.33
CA LEU A 181 6.45 -5.25 2.83
C LEU A 181 6.66 -3.74 2.72
N ILE A 182 5.79 -3.06 1.99
CA ILE A 182 5.92 -1.65 1.70
C ILE A 182 4.77 -0.90 2.36
N PHE A 183 5.10 0.02 3.25
CA PHE A 183 4.13 0.96 3.81
C PHE A 183 4.10 2.24 2.99
N MET A 184 2.91 2.61 2.51
CA MET A 184 2.70 3.86 1.80
C MET A 184 2.85 5.06 2.73
N GLY A 185 3.60 6.09 2.29
CA GLY A 185 3.66 7.38 2.95
C GLY A 185 2.37 8.19 2.80
N THR A 186 2.29 9.34 3.45
CA THR A 186 1.14 10.24 3.31
C THR A 186 1.01 10.67 1.85
N THR A 187 -0.17 10.45 1.29
CA THR A 187 -0.44 10.70 -0.13
C THR A 187 -0.84 12.16 -0.38
N TYR A 188 -1.15 12.48 -1.63
CA TYR A 188 -1.63 13.80 -2.06
C TYR A 188 -3.17 13.90 -1.91
N PRO A 189 -3.78 15.10 -1.99
CA PRO A 189 -5.21 15.28 -1.69
C PRO A 189 -6.19 14.40 -2.48
N ALA A 190 -5.93 14.15 -3.76
CA ALA A 190 -6.73 13.23 -4.57
C ALA A 190 -6.37 11.75 -4.33
N GLY A 191 -5.25 11.47 -3.67
CA GLY A 191 -4.74 10.15 -3.38
C GLY A 191 -5.59 9.38 -2.38
N GLN A 192 -5.57 8.07 -2.53
CA GLN A 192 -6.31 7.13 -1.69
C GLN A 192 -5.84 7.17 -0.24
N GLY A 193 -6.78 7.35 0.69
CA GLY A 193 -6.50 7.33 2.12
C GLY A 193 -5.88 8.61 2.66
N PHE A 194 -5.88 9.70 1.89
CA PHE A 194 -5.27 10.98 2.29
C PHE A 194 -5.74 11.47 3.68
N ILE A 195 -7.05 11.51 3.92
CA ILE A 195 -7.60 12.04 5.16
C ILE A 195 -7.21 11.19 6.38
N PRO A 196 -7.37 9.84 6.38
CA PRO A 196 -6.88 9.01 7.49
C PRO A 196 -5.37 9.08 7.71
N GLN A 197 -4.57 9.24 6.64
CA GLN A 197 -3.13 9.41 6.76
C GLN A 197 -2.77 10.73 7.48
N ILE A 198 -3.40 11.85 7.10
CA ILE A 198 -3.24 13.13 7.82
C ILE A 198 -3.72 13.01 9.27
N GLN A 199 -4.82 12.29 9.51
CA GLN A 199 -5.31 12.06 10.86
C GLN A 199 -4.29 11.34 11.74
N THR A 200 -3.66 10.28 11.22
CA THR A 200 -2.70 9.49 11.99
C THR A 200 -1.34 10.17 12.13
N ASP A 201 -0.93 11.01 11.16
CA ASP A 201 0.25 11.87 11.26
C ASP A 201 0.12 12.85 12.43
N LEU A 202 -1.06 13.44 12.56
CA LEU A 202 -1.35 14.44 13.57
C LEU A 202 -1.83 13.84 14.89
N GLN A 203 -1.93 12.51 15.04
CA GLN A 203 -2.46 11.92 16.26
C GLN A 203 -1.67 12.36 17.49
N GLY A 204 -2.38 12.97 18.44
CA GLY A 204 -1.80 13.52 19.66
C GLY A 204 -1.23 12.46 20.59
N PHE A 205 -0.11 12.79 21.24
CA PHE A 205 0.58 11.96 22.25
C PHE A 205 0.94 10.53 21.83
N GLU A 206 0.96 10.25 20.52
CA GLU A 206 1.19 8.91 19.99
C GLU A 206 2.24 8.93 18.88
N THR A 207 2.87 7.79 18.62
CA THR A 207 3.75 7.66 17.46
C THR A 207 2.94 7.87 16.18
N VAL A 208 3.48 8.64 15.23
CA VAL A 208 2.89 8.82 13.90
C VAL A 208 2.53 7.47 13.28
N GLY A 209 1.30 7.33 12.81
CA GLY A 209 0.81 6.11 12.17
C GLY A 209 0.25 5.04 13.12
N LYS A 210 0.33 5.22 14.44
CA LYS A 210 -0.06 4.17 15.41
C LYS A 210 -1.49 3.65 15.17
N SER A 211 -2.47 4.53 15.00
CA SER A 211 -3.87 4.10 14.77
C SER A 211 -4.05 3.27 13.49
N LEU A 212 -3.36 3.62 12.40
CA LEU A 212 -3.37 2.80 11.17
C LEU A 212 -2.67 1.46 11.39
N TYR A 213 -1.55 1.47 12.10
CA TYR A 213 -0.82 0.26 12.44
C TYR A 213 -1.68 -0.71 13.26
N GLU A 214 -2.33 -0.22 14.32
CA GLU A 214 -3.21 -1.00 15.19
C GLU A 214 -4.37 -1.64 14.42
N SER A 215 -5.00 -0.89 13.52
CA SER A 215 -6.12 -1.37 12.74
C SER A 215 -5.71 -2.41 11.69
N GLY A 216 -4.51 -2.29 11.10
CA GLY A 216 -4.00 -3.21 10.08
C GLY A 216 -3.25 -4.43 10.61
N ILE A 217 -2.97 -4.49 11.92
CA ILE A 217 -1.94 -5.35 12.49
C ILE A 217 -2.16 -6.84 12.24
N ASP A 218 -3.41 -7.31 12.36
CA ASP A 218 -3.73 -8.73 12.19
C ASP A 218 -3.56 -9.16 10.74
N ARG A 219 -3.88 -8.30 9.78
CA ARG A 219 -3.71 -8.57 8.35
C ARG A 219 -2.24 -8.55 7.94
N ILE A 220 -1.45 -7.63 8.50
CA ILE A 220 0.01 -7.63 8.34
C ILE A 220 0.61 -8.91 8.93
N LYS A 221 0.18 -9.32 10.13
CA LYS A 221 0.63 -10.55 10.79
C LYS A 221 0.31 -11.78 9.94
N GLN A 222 -0.91 -11.89 9.44
CA GLN A 222 -1.32 -12.97 8.55
C GLN A 222 -0.47 -13.01 7.29
N TRP A 223 -0.16 -11.85 6.70
CA TRP A 223 0.73 -11.79 5.54
C TRP A 223 2.16 -12.25 5.87
N LEU A 224 2.75 -11.76 6.97
CA LEU A 224 4.11 -12.13 7.41
C LEU A 224 4.23 -13.63 7.73
N LEU A 225 3.24 -14.22 8.41
CA LEU A 225 3.27 -15.63 8.79
C LEU A 225 3.14 -16.59 7.60
N ARG A 226 2.66 -16.13 6.44
CA ARG A 226 2.65 -16.91 5.19
C ARG A 226 4.00 -16.95 4.49
N GLN A 227 4.93 -16.06 4.85
CA GLN A 227 6.23 -16.00 4.20
C GLN A 227 7.17 -17.06 4.77
N LYS A 228 7.95 -17.71 3.89
CA LYS A 228 8.99 -18.67 4.30
C LYS A 228 10.23 -17.96 4.85
N ASP A 229 10.61 -16.85 4.21
CA ASP A 229 11.76 -16.03 4.58
C ASP A 229 11.34 -14.76 5.33
N LYS A 230 12.27 -14.21 6.11
CA LYS A 230 12.07 -12.93 6.79
C LYS A 230 11.94 -11.80 5.77
N ALA A 231 10.96 -10.93 5.97
CA ALA A 231 10.65 -9.86 5.04
C ALA A 231 11.63 -8.67 5.15
N HIS A 232 11.87 -7.99 4.03
CA HIS A 232 12.40 -6.63 4.02
C HIS A 232 11.25 -5.64 4.05
N VAL A 233 11.32 -4.67 4.96
CA VAL A 233 10.26 -3.68 5.14
C VAL A 233 10.78 -2.31 4.75
N CYS A 234 10.02 -1.55 3.99
CA CYS A 234 10.37 -0.17 3.69
C CYS A 234 9.16 0.74 3.63
N GLY A 235 9.42 2.04 3.75
CA GLY A 235 8.42 3.07 3.59
C GLY A 235 9.02 4.47 3.71
N VAL A 236 8.31 5.44 3.14
CA VAL A 236 8.67 6.87 3.19
C VAL A 236 7.71 7.64 4.07
N SER A 237 8.19 8.66 4.79
CA SER A 237 7.34 9.55 5.60
C SER A 237 6.53 8.77 6.65
N LEU A 238 5.20 8.92 6.70
CA LEU A 238 4.29 8.07 7.47
C LEU A 238 4.55 6.57 7.29
N GLY A 239 4.82 6.12 6.06
CA GLY A 239 5.12 4.72 5.76
C GLY A 239 6.42 4.26 6.42
N GLY A 240 7.41 5.15 6.50
CA GLY A 240 8.62 4.90 7.27
C GLY A 240 8.33 4.78 8.77
N SER A 241 7.49 5.64 9.33
CA SER A 241 7.05 5.56 10.73
C SER A 241 6.31 4.24 11.05
N LEU A 242 5.44 3.77 10.14
CA LEU A 242 4.76 2.48 10.24
C LEU A 242 5.75 1.30 10.17
N SER A 243 6.78 1.41 9.31
CA SER A 243 7.86 0.43 9.22
C SER A 243 8.61 0.31 10.54
N LEU A 244 8.89 1.44 11.19
CA LEU A 244 9.55 1.47 12.50
C LEU A 244 8.67 0.87 13.61
N LEU A 245 7.36 1.15 13.61
CA LEU A 245 6.41 0.51 14.53
C LEU A 245 6.38 -1.02 14.36
N LEU A 246 6.38 -1.50 13.11
CA LEU A 246 6.45 -2.93 12.83
C LEU A 246 7.77 -3.54 13.31
N ALA A 247 8.90 -2.83 13.16
CA ALA A 247 10.21 -3.28 13.63
C ALA A 247 10.23 -3.52 15.15
N LEU A 248 9.58 -2.64 15.92
CA LEU A 248 9.47 -2.78 17.37
C LEU A 248 8.66 -4.00 17.80
N HIS A 249 7.58 -4.30 17.08
CA HIS A 249 6.59 -5.29 17.50
C HIS A 249 6.85 -6.69 16.93
N MET A 250 7.18 -6.78 15.64
CA MET A 250 7.30 -8.05 14.91
C MET A 250 8.70 -8.25 14.30
N GLY A 251 9.72 -7.56 14.83
CA GLY A 251 11.08 -7.56 14.28
C GLY A 251 11.69 -8.95 14.06
N GLN A 252 11.25 -9.97 14.82
CA GLN A 252 11.69 -11.36 14.62
C GLN A 252 11.34 -11.94 13.24
N HIS A 253 10.31 -11.42 12.57
CA HIS A 253 9.87 -11.83 11.23
C HIS A 253 10.51 -10.99 10.12
N LEU A 254 11.36 -10.02 10.48
CA LEU A 254 11.93 -9.05 9.56
C LEU A 254 13.45 -9.27 9.48
N GLN A 255 13.99 -9.12 8.28
CA GLN A 255 15.43 -9.16 8.07
C GLN A 255 16.03 -7.76 8.22
N ARG A 256 15.40 -6.80 7.54
CA ARG A 256 15.85 -5.41 7.44
C ARG A 256 14.65 -4.47 7.30
N VAL A 257 14.78 -3.28 7.87
CA VAL A 257 13.79 -2.20 7.81
C VAL A 257 14.47 -0.92 7.35
N ASP A 258 14.06 -0.39 6.19
CA ASP A 258 14.56 0.87 5.64
C ASP A 258 13.47 1.93 5.68
N ALA A 259 13.62 2.91 6.57
CA ALA A 259 12.68 4.00 6.73
C ALA A 259 13.24 5.29 6.11
N LEU A 260 12.63 5.75 5.03
CA LEU A 260 13.01 6.98 4.34
C LEU A 260 12.24 8.17 4.91
N ASN A 261 12.97 9.17 5.41
CA ASN A 261 12.44 10.40 5.97
C ASN A 261 11.25 10.22 6.97
N PRO A 262 11.29 9.24 7.90
CA PRO A 262 10.17 8.98 8.80
C PRO A 262 10.09 10.01 9.93
N ALA A 263 8.91 10.15 10.53
CA ALA A 263 8.85 10.71 11.87
C ALA A 263 9.36 9.66 12.87
N GLY A 264 10.12 10.09 13.88
CA GLY A 264 10.57 9.21 14.95
C GLY A 264 9.44 8.80 15.90
N LEU A 265 9.76 7.89 16.81
CA LEU A 265 8.80 7.40 17.81
C LEU A 265 8.37 8.51 18.77
N HIS A 266 7.15 8.42 19.30
CA HIS A 266 6.74 9.30 20.40
C HIS A 266 7.34 8.81 21.73
N ASP A 267 7.94 9.73 22.48
CA ASP A 267 8.47 9.48 23.82
C ASP A 267 7.36 9.71 24.86
N GLY A 268 6.49 8.71 24.98
CA GLY A 268 5.36 8.73 25.91
C GLY A 268 5.76 8.38 27.34
N TRP A 269 4.95 8.80 28.32
CA TRP A 269 5.16 8.43 29.73
C TRP A 269 5.05 6.92 29.99
N TYR A 270 4.32 6.21 29.14
CA TYR A 270 4.15 4.76 29.21
C TYR A 270 4.73 4.09 27.96
N LYS A 271 5.41 2.96 28.16
CA LYS A 271 5.89 2.13 27.05
C LYS A 271 4.70 1.62 26.24
N SER A 272 4.74 1.81 24.93
CA SER A 272 3.72 1.27 24.02
C SER A 272 3.65 -0.25 24.15
N PRO A 273 2.45 -0.87 24.14
CA PRO A 273 2.34 -2.34 24.15
C PRO A 273 3.01 -2.99 22.92
N TYR A 274 3.14 -2.24 21.84
CA TYR A 274 3.82 -2.66 20.61
C TYR A 274 5.34 -2.51 20.66
N ASP A 275 5.89 -1.88 21.70
CA ASP A 275 7.33 -1.72 21.86
C ASP A 275 7.95 -2.95 22.53
N GLN A 276 8.22 -3.97 21.71
CA GLN A 276 8.84 -5.23 22.14
C GLN A 276 10.33 -5.28 21.82
N TRP A 277 10.95 -4.16 21.40
CA TRP A 277 12.32 -4.12 20.88
C TRP A 277 13.35 -4.83 21.77
N ASP A 278 13.30 -4.57 23.07
CA ASP A 278 14.23 -5.15 24.06
C ASP A 278 13.93 -6.63 24.38
N ASN A 279 12.75 -7.12 24.00
CA ASN A 279 12.27 -8.48 24.23
C ASN A 279 12.39 -9.37 22.98
N LEU A 280 12.82 -8.82 21.83
CA LEU A 280 12.96 -9.59 20.60
C LEU A 280 14.15 -10.55 20.70
N ASN A 281 13.91 -11.83 20.41
CA ASN A 281 14.97 -12.85 20.34
C ASN A 281 16.00 -12.55 19.24
N SER A 282 15.56 -11.89 18.17
CA SER A 282 16.38 -11.46 17.03
C SER A 282 15.84 -10.12 16.56
N GLN A 283 16.67 -9.08 16.69
CA GLN A 283 16.36 -7.74 16.18
C GLN A 283 16.72 -7.67 14.69
N PRO A 284 15.88 -7.07 13.84
CA PRO A 284 16.21 -6.80 12.45
C PRO A 284 17.23 -5.67 12.36
N GLN A 285 17.93 -5.57 11.23
CA GLN A 285 18.64 -4.33 10.91
C GLN A 285 17.62 -3.21 10.66
N VAL A 286 17.76 -2.08 11.34
CA VAL A 286 16.89 -0.91 11.13
C VAL A 286 17.73 0.26 10.68
N VAL A 287 17.44 0.77 9.48
CA VAL A 287 18.14 1.88 8.85
C VAL A 287 17.18 3.03 8.61
N VAL A 288 17.49 4.20 9.16
CA VAL A 288 16.70 5.42 9.03
C VAL A 288 17.47 6.40 8.16
N GLN A 289 16.94 6.71 6.99
CA GLN A 289 17.52 7.70 6.08
C GLN A 289 16.90 9.06 6.34
N ARG A 290 17.73 10.03 6.70
CA ARG A 290 17.34 11.44 6.88
C ARG A 290 17.98 12.25 5.77
N GLN A 291 17.20 12.60 4.76
CA GLN A 291 17.71 13.32 3.60
C GLN A 291 17.88 14.81 3.89
N ALA A 292 19.09 15.30 3.67
CA ALA A 292 19.46 16.71 3.71
C ALA A 292 18.76 17.50 4.84
N ASN A 293 17.83 18.40 4.49
CA ASN A 293 17.12 19.26 5.43
C ASN A 293 15.66 18.85 5.66
N ASP A 294 15.29 17.58 5.39
CA ASP A 294 13.93 17.06 5.58
C ASP A 294 13.34 17.45 6.95
N PRO A 295 12.16 18.10 6.98
CA PRO A 295 11.57 18.61 8.22
C PRO A 295 10.96 17.51 9.08
N VAL A 296 10.55 16.38 8.49
CA VAL A 296 9.76 15.35 9.19
C VAL A 296 10.66 14.54 10.14
N SER A 297 11.83 14.13 9.67
CA SER A 297 12.80 13.34 10.44
C SER A 297 13.51 14.11 11.55
N PHE A 298 13.15 15.38 11.76
CA PHE A 298 13.54 16.10 12.96
C PHE A 298 12.71 15.68 14.17
N PHE A 299 11.50 15.16 14.01
CA PHE A 299 10.64 14.84 15.14
C PHE A 299 10.81 13.41 15.64
N GLY A 300 10.45 13.20 16.90
CA GLY A 300 10.44 11.89 17.55
C GLY A 300 11.82 11.39 18.00
N VAL A 301 11.83 10.16 18.53
CA VAL A 301 13.00 9.51 19.12
C VAL A 301 13.36 8.22 18.37
N TRP A 302 14.65 7.89 18.40
CA TRP A 302 15.22 6.70 17.78
C TRP A 302 15.62 5.67 18.84
N LYS A 303 15.51 4.37 18.55
CA LYS A 303 15.99 3.34 19.47
C LYS A 303 17.50 3.13 19.36
N LYS A 304 18.07 2.62 20.45
CA LYS A 304 19.44 2.12 20.45
C LYS A 304 19.56 0.92 19.51
N GLY A 305 20.65 0.87 18.75
CA GLY A 305 20.91 -0.17 17.74
C GLY A 305 20.38 0.16 16.34
N TRP A 306 19.58 1.22 16.18
CA TRP A 306 19.16 1.69 14.86
C TRP A 306 20.27 2.49 14.20
N GLN A 307 20.46 2.28 12.89
CA GLN A 307 21.43 2.98 12.06
C GLN A 307 20.77 4.26 11.52
N ILE A 308 21.15 5.42 12.06
CA ILE A 308 20.61 6.70 11.61
C ILE A 308 21.58 7.34 10.63
N LEU A 309 21.19 7.36 9.35
CA LEU A 309 21.97 7.93 8.26
C LEU A 309 21.49 9.35 7.95
N TRP A 310 22.40 10.31 8.01
CA TRP A 310 22.20 11.58 7.34
C TRP A 310 22.70 11.47 5.90
N VAL A 311 21.82 11.70 4.94
CA VAL A 311 22.08 11.54 3.51
C VAL A 311 22.22 12.93 2.89
N ASN A 312 23.45 13.31 2.54
CA ASN A 312 23.75 14.61 1.97
C ASN A 312 24.02 14.48 0.46
N PRO A 313 23.11 14.98 -0.41
CA PRO A 313 23.29 14.90 -1.85
C PRO A 313 24.31 15.92 -2.39
N PRO A 314 24.77 15.72 -3.63
CA PRO A 314 25.46 16.76 -4.39
C PRO A 314 24.59 18.03 -4.55
N ALA A 315 25.22 19.19 -4.56
CA ALA A 315 24.52 20.48 -4.56
C ALA A 315 23.63 20.70 -5.80
N ASP A 316 24.04 20.15 -6.96
CA ASP A 316 23.30 20.22 -8.22
C ASP A 316 22.10 19.24 -8.28
N LYS A 317 22.02 18.28 -7.36
CA LYS A 317 20.93 17.29 -7.26
C LYS A 317 19.94 17.62 -6.15
N LYS A 318 20.33 18.46 -5.21
CA LYS A 318 19.54 18.81 -4.05
C LYS A 318 18.29 19.60 -4.45
N GLY A 319 17.18 19.29 -3.80
CA GLY A 319 15.93 20.01 -3.93
C GLY A 319 16.04 21.48 -3.53
N PRO A 320 15.17 22.35 -4.07
CA PRO A 320 15.23 23.79 -3.85
C PRO A 320 14.84 24.19 -2.42
N ASN A 321 14.22 23.28 -1.65
CA ASN A 321 13.80 23.52 -0.28
C ASN A 321 13.70 22.19 0.50
N ALA A 322 13.52 22.31 1.81
CA ALA A 322 13.41 21.19 2.74
C ALA A 322 12.21 20.25 2.46
N LEU A 323 11.13 20.75 1.85
CA LEU A 323 9.99 19.90 1.49
C LEU A 323 10.35 19.00 0.30
N CYS A 324 11.15 19.47 -0.65
CA CYS A 324 11.64 18.62 -1.73
C CYS A 324 12.59 17.53 -1.23
N ASP A 325 13.43 17.84 -0.24
CA ASP A 325 14.28 16.84 0.43
C ASP A 325 13.46 15.70 1.06
N HIS A 326 12.17 15.92 1.35
CA HIS A 326 11.29 14.91 1.95
C HIS A 326 10.95 13.74 1.00
N PHE A 327 10.82 14.01 -0.31
CA PHE A 327 10.31 13.04 -1.27
C PHE A 327 11.30 12.62 -2.38
N LEU A 328 12.44 13.29 -2.48
CA LEU A 328 13.50 12.92 -3.43
C LEU A 328 14.27 11.69 -2.95
N ASN A 329 14.91 10.97 -3.86
CA ASN A 329 15.79 9.84 -3.56
C ASN A 329 17.24 10.21 -3.87
N TYR A 330 17.99 10.59 -2.84
CA TYR A 330 19.39 11.02 -2.98
C TYR A 330 20.41 9.87 -2.95
N ALA A 331 19.99 8.65 -2.63
CA ALA A 331 20.94 7.53 -2.49
C ALA A 331 21.60 7.12 -3.82
N GLY A 332 21.04 7.53 -4.97
CA GLY A 332 21.49 7.08 -6.29
C GLY A 332 22.75 7.78 -6.83
N PHE A 333 23.23 8.85 -6.21
CA PHE A 333 24.36 9.63 -6.79
C PHE A 333 25.71 9.20 -6.22
N ALA A 334 26.73 9.17 -7.08
CA ALA A 334 28.07 8.72 -6.72
C ALA A 334 28.70 9.56 -5.61
N GLU A 335 28.40 10.86 -5.61
CA GLU A 335 28.94 11.84 -4.68
C GLU A 335 28.09 12.02 -3.41
N THR A 336 26.96 11.30 -3.27
CA THR A 336 26.16 11.34 -2.05
C THR A 336 26.97 10.84 -0.87
N GLU A 337 26.97 11.63 0.20
CA GLU A 337 27.63 11.33 1.46
C GLU A 337 26.62 10.76 2.46
N PHE A 338 26.98 9.63 3.07
CA PHE A 338 26.18 8.95 4.08
C PHE A 338 26.94 9.02 5.41
N THR A 339 26.38 9.76 6.37
CA THR A 339 27.00 9.95 7.70
C THR A 339 26.18 9.25 8.77
N TYR A 340 26.79 8.29 9.47
CA TYR A 340 26.15 7.66 10.64
C TYR A 340 26.08 8.66 11.79
N THR A 341 24.90 8.74 12.41
CA THR A 341 24.65 9.61 13.55
C THR A 341 24.20 8.77 14.74
N ASP A 342 24.71 9.09 15.93
CA ASP A 342 24.32 8.41 17.16
C ASP A 342 22.85 8.71 17.55
N PRO A 343 21.98 7.68 17.67
CA PRO A 343 20.60 7.82 18.14
C PRO A 343 20.48 8.57 19.47
N GLU A 344 21.33 8.24 20.46
CA GLU A 344 21.19 8.76 21.83
C GLU A 344 21.52 10.25 21.87
N GLN A 345 22.62 10.66 21.23
CA GLN A 345 22.97 12.07 21.07
C GLN A 345 21.88 12.86 20.33
N LEU A 346 21.29 12.30 19.27
CA LEU A 346 20.19 12.94 18.56
C LEU A 346 18.96 13.11 19.45
N ASN A 347 18.56 12.07 20.18
CA ASN A 347 17.41 12.13 21.07
C ASN A 347 17.60 13.23 22.14
N ALA A 348 18.79 13.28 22.76
CA ALA A 348 19.11 14.28 23.77
C ALA A 348 19.01 15.72 23.23
N LYS A 349 19.56 15.98 22.03
CA LYS A 349 19.51 17.32 21.38
C LYS A 349 18.08 17.78 21.08
N ARG A 350 17.14 16.84 20.90
CA ARG A 350 15.77 17.12 20.39
C ARG A 350 14.71 17.10 21.48
N ARG A 351 15.05 16.71 22.70
CA ARG A 351 14.11 16.48 23.81
C ARG A 351 13.09 17.60 24.01
N VAL A 352 13.56 18.85 24.08
CA VAL A 352 12.69 20.02 24.30
C VAL A 352 11.74 20.24 23.11
N ARG A 353 12.26 20.18 21.88
CA ARG A 353 11.45 20.32 20.67
C ARG A 353 10.41 19.21 20.56
N ASN A 354 10.80 17.97 20.83
CA ASN A 354 9.89 16.83 20.78
C ASN A 354 8.75 17.02 21.78
N PHE A 355 9.05 17.39 23.03
CA PHE A 355 8.00 17.66 24.00
C PHE A 355 7.06 18.80 23.56
N LEU A 356 7.61 19.97 23.19
CA LEU A 356 6.78 21.13 22.86
C LEU A 356 6.00 20.96 21.55
N VAL A 357 6.67 20.57 20.46
CA VAL A 357 6.06 20.54 19.13
C VAL A 357 5.41 19.20 18.86
N TYR A 358 6.16 18.11 19.03
CA TYR A 358 5.70 16.76 18.66
C TYR A 358 4.67 16.20 19.64
N SER A 359 4.74 16.55 20.92
CA SER A 359 3.70 16.17 21.89
C SER A 359 2.63 17.26 22.01
N LEU A 360 2.95 18.47 22.50
CA LEU A 360 1.90 19.45 22.86
C LEU A 360 1.20 20.10 21.65
N VAL A 361 1.94 20.73 20.73
CA VAL A 361 1.34 21.44 19.59
C VAL A 361 0.59 20.48 18.66
N ARG A 362 1.20 19.33 18.34
CA ARG A 362 0.54 18.30 17.53
C ARG A 362 -0.76 17.81 18.19
N SER A 363 -0.74 17.52 19.49
CA SER A 363 -1.96 17.14 20.23
C SER A 363 -3.02 18.23 20.23
N LEU A 364 -2.64 19.50 20.41
CA LEU A 364 -3.58 20.62 20.35
C LEU A 364 -4.31 20.63 19.00
N ILE A 365 -3.55 20.57 17.88
CA ILE A 365 -4.12 20.53 16.53
C ILE A 365 -5.04 19.31 16.36
N TYR A 366 -4.62 18.15 16.85
CA TYR A 366 -5.40 16.92 16.75
C TYR A 366 -6.78 17.03 17.41
N TYR A 367 -6.80 17.43 18.68
CA TYR A 367 -8.04 17.49 19.46
C TYR A 367 -8.90 18.70 19.08
N SER A 368 -8.29 19.82 18.66
CA SER A 368 -9.05 21.05 18.34
C SER A 368 -9.55 21.12 16.89
N ALA A 369 -8.86 20.48 15.94
CA ALA A 369 -9.19 20.57 14.51
C ALA A 369 -9.51 19.22 13.87
N ILE A 370 -8.60 18.24 14.01
CA ILE A 370 -8.70 16.97 13.28
C ILE A 370 -9.88 16.12 13.75
N ILE A 371 -10.05 15.94 15.07
CA ILE A 371 -11.17 15.17 15.63
C ILE A 371 -12.52 15.80 15.27
N PRO A 372 -12.78 17.10 15.52
CA PRO A 372 -14.04 17.72 15.13
C PRO A 372 -14.31 17.62 13.63
N TYR A 373 -13.27 17.76 12.80
CA TYR A 373 -13.42 17.60 11.35
C TYR A 373 -13.86 16.19 10.98
N ASN A 374 -13.17 15.15 11.45
CA ASN A 374 -13.42 13.77 11.04
C ASN A 374 -14.69 13.15 11.61
N TYR A 375 -15.10 13.53 12.83
CA TYR A 375 -16.24 12.90 13.50
C TYR A 375 -17.52 13.75 13.48
N VAL A 376 -17.44 15.05 13.13
CA VAL A 376 -18.61 15.94 13.09
C VAL A 376 -18.79 16.56 11.71
N ILE A 377 -17.82 17.37 11.27
CA ILE A 377 -17.96 18.19 10.04
C ILE A 377 -18.08 17.30 8.81
N ARG A 378 -17.18 16.34 8.67
CA ARG A 378 -17.06 15.48 7.49
C ARG A 378 -18.25 14.52 7.34
N PRO A 379 -18.68 13.76 8.39
CA PRO A 379 -19.88 12.94 8.31
C PRO A 379 -21.13 13.77 8.00
N PHE A 380 -21.26 14.96 8.58
CA PHE A 380 -22.36 15.88 8.27
C PHE A 380 -22.32 16.33 6.80
N ALA A 381 -21.16 16.72 6.29
CA ALA A 381 -20.99 17.09 4.88
C ALA A 381 -21.40 15.94 3.95
N TYR A 382 -20.98 14.71 4.25
CA TYR A 382 -21.38 13.55 3.46
C TYR A 382 -22.86 13.23 3.51
N PHE A 383 -23.47 13.37 4.69
CA PHE A 383 -24.90 13.24 4.81
C PHE A 383 -25.62 14.28 3.93
N VAL A 384 -25.18 15.54 3.98
CA VAL A 384 -25.74 16.62 3.15
C VAL A 384 -25.54 16.36 1.67
N THR A 385 -24.36 15.91 1.21
CA THR A 385 -24.13 15.66 -0.22
C THR A 385 -24.92 14.46 -0.72
N LYS A 386 -24.99 13.37 0.05
CA LYS A 386 -25.74 12.15 -0.32
C LYS A 386 -27.25 12.38 -0.30
N HIS A 387 -27.73 13.24 0.59
CA HIS A 387 -29.14 13.55 0.77
C HIS A 387 -29.49 14.98 0.36
N TRP A 388 -28.74 15.57 -0.58
CA TRP A 388 -28.83 17.01 -0.90
C TRP A 388 -30.25 17.45 -1.24
N ALA A 389 -31.01 16.63 -1.98
CA ALA A 389 -32.40 16.92 -2.33
C ALA A 389 -33.30 16.99 -1.10
N ALA A 390 -33.11 16.08 -0.14
CA ALA A 390 -33.84 16.07 1.12
C ALA A 390 -33.42 17.21 2.06
N CYS A 391 -32.13 17.50 2.15
CA CYS A 391 -31.62 18.62 2.91
C CYS A 391 -32.10 19.97 2.34
N THR A 392 -32.13 20.09 1.01
CA THR A 392 -32.66 21.25 0.30
C THR A 392 -34.16 21.41 0.55
N LEU A 393 -34.93 20.31 0.47
CA LEU A 393 -36.35 20.32 0.78
C LEU A 393 -36.61 20.69 2.25
N ALA A 394 -35.84 20.16 3.19
CA ALA A 394 -35.91 20.51 4.61
C ALA A 394 -35.57 21.99 4.83
N PHE A 395 -34.52 22.50 4.20
CA PHE A 395 -34.13 23.91 4.28
C PHE A 395 -35.23 24.85 3.76
N PHE A 396 -35.80 24.56 2.59
CA PHE A 396 -36.94 25.32 2.08
C PHE A 396 -38.18 25.19 2.97
N SER A 397 -38.41 24.02 3.59
CA SER A 397 -39.48 23.85 4.56
C SER A 397 -39.26 24.73 5.80
N PHE A 398 -38.03 24.84 6.31
CA PHE A 398 -37.70 25.73 7.42
C PHE A 398 -37.89 27.21 7.05
N ILE A 399 -37.48 27.63 5.85
CA ILE A 399 -37.76 28.99 5.37
C ILE A 399 -39.26 29.23 5.27
N GLY A 400 -40.01 28.30 4.69
CA GLY A 400 -41.47 28.37 4.58
C GLY A 400 -42.15 28.50 5.95
N LEU A 401 -41.71 27.70 6.94
CA LEU A 401 -42.18 27.81 8.33
C LEU A 401 -41.81 29.15 8.96
N GLY A 402 -40.62 29.69 8.68
CA GLY A 402 -40.21 31.03 9.11
C GLY A 402 -41.10 32.13 8.55
N VAL A 403 -41.42 32.07 7.25
CA VAL A 403 -42.35 33.02 6.60
C VAL A 403 -43.76 32.90 7.20
N LEU A 404 -44.26 31.68 7.39
CA LEU A 404 -45.58 31.46 8.01
C LEU A 404 -45.62 31.97 9.46
N ALA A 405 -44.54 31.82 10.21
CA ALA A 405 -44.44 32.35 11.58
C ALA A 405 -44.47 33.90 11.59
N VAL A 406 -43.74 34.56 10.68
CA VAL A 406 -43.80 36.02 10.52
C VAL A 406 -45.22 36.47 10.15
N LEU A 407 -45.86 35.81 9.19
CA LEU A 407 -47.24 36.12 8.77
C LEU A 407 -48.27 35.92 9.90
N ALA A 408 -48.08 34.92 10.75
CA ALA A 408 -48.92 34.70 11.92
C ALA A 408 -48.71 35.80 12.99
N VAL A 409 -47.47 36.21 13.24
CA VAL A 409 -47.13 37.29 14.19
C VAL A 409 -47.66 38.65 13.71
N THR A 410 -47.66 38.91 12.41
CA THR A 410 -48.25 40.12 11.83
C THR A 410 -49.78 40.08 11.71
N GLY A 411 -50.42 39.01 12.17
CA GLY A 411 -51.88 38.84 12.15
C GLY A 411 -52.48 38.55 10.77
N THR A 412 -51.65 38.34 9.75
CA THR A 412 -52.09 38.04 8.38
C THR A 412 -52.52 36.58 8.19
N LEU A 413 -52.09 35.67 9.08
CA LEU A 413 -52.41 34.25 9.02
C LEU A 413 -52.93 33.73 10.38
N PRO A 414 -53.99 32.90 10.43
CA PRO A 414 -54.45 32.30 11.69
C PRO A 414 -53.40 31.36 12.30
N LEU A 415 -53.17 31.45 13.61
CA LEU A 415 -52.19 30.62 14.34
C LEU A 415 -52.43 29.10 14.17
N ALA A 416 -53.68 28.68 13.99
CA ALA A 416 -54.04 27.29 13.73
C ALA A 416 -53.46 26.74 12.41
N ALA A 417 -53.31 27.59 11.38
CA ALA A 417 -52.70 27.20 10.10
C ALA A 417 -51.18 26.99 10.23
N LEU A 418 -50.50 27.76 11.09
CA LEU A 418 -49.09 27.56 11.41
C LEU A 418 -48.87 26.23 12.15
N LEU A 419 -49.71 25.93 13.16
CA LEU A 419 -49.63 24.68 13.92
C LEU A 419 -49.92 23.45 13.05
N GLY A 420 -50.88 23.54 12.13
CA GLY A 420 -51.16 22.47 11.15
C GLY A 420 -50.00 22.20 10.20
N ALA A 421 -49.38 23.26 9.66
CA ALA A 421 -48.19 23.14 8.80
C ALA A 421 -47.00 22.53 9.54
N LEU A 422 -46.78 22.91 10.81
CA LEU A 422 -45.70 22.37 11.65
C LEU A 422 -45.88 20.87 11.91
N ALA A 423 -47.11 20.42 12.20
CA ALA A 423 -47.43 19.02 12.45
C ALA A 423 -47.19 18.14 11.21
N VAL A 424 -47.63 18.59 10.03
CA VAL A 424 -47.43 17.87 8.75
C VAL A 424 -45.94 17.77 8.41
N ALA A 425 -45.19 18.87 8.55
CA ALA A 425 -43.75 18.89 8.29
C ALA A 425 -42.97 17.95 9.22
N THR A 426 -43.34 17.90 10.50
CA THR A 426 -42.68 17.03 11.50
C THR A 426 -42.93 15.55 11.22
N VAL A 427 -44.17 15.18 10.87
CA VAL A 427 -44.54 13.79 10.55
C VAL A 427 -43.89 13.34 9.24
N ALA A 428 -43.95 14.17 8.18
CA ALA A 428 -43.33 13.86 6.90
C ALA A 428 -41.80 13.75 7.01
N GLY A 429 -41.17 14.68 7.74
CA GLY A 429 -39.73 14.65 8.02
C GLY A 429 -39.31 13.41 8.82
N GLY A 430 -40.07 13.04 9.85
CA GLY A 430 -39.82 11.85 10.66
C GLY A 430 -39.90 10.55 9.85
N ILE A 431 -40.91 10.40 9.00
CA ILE A 431 -41.08 9.21 8.13
C ILE A 431 -39.97 9.13 7.08
N PHE A 432 -39.58 10.26 6.48
CA PHE A 432 -38.51 10.30 5.49
C PHE A 432 -37.14 9.94 6.10
N ILE A 433 -36.82 10.48 7.28
CA ILE A 433 -35.57 10.18 8.00
C ILE A 433 -35.56 8.72 8.45
N ALA A 434 -36.65 8.22 9.05
CA ALA A 434 -36.74 6.83 9.51
C ALA A 434 -36.63 5.80 8.37
N SER A 435 -37.28 6.04 7.22
CA SER A 435 -37.21 5.13 6.06
C SER A 435 -35.83 5.10 5.40
N LYS A 436 -35.09 6.23 5.39
CA LYS A 436 -33.72 6.27 4.86
C LYS A 436 -32.68 5.70 5.83
N LEU A 437 -32.82 5.92 7.14
CA LEU A 437 -31.99 5.28 8.16
C LEU A 437 -32.21 3.76 8.18
N GLY A 438 -33.45 3.28 8.09
CA GLY A 438 -33.77 1.86 8.03
C GLY A 438 -33.22 1.13 6.80
N ASN A 439 -33.20 1.78 5.63
CA ASN A 439 -32.60 1.22 4.41
C ASN A 439 -31.06 1.21 4.44
N THR A 440 -30.44 2.14 5.15
CA THR A 440 -28.98 2.16 5.35
C THR A 440 -28.56 1.02 6.29
N TYR A 441 -29.36 0.76 7.34
CA TYR A 441 -29.14 -0.36 8.27
C TYR A 441 -29.37 -1.74 7.63
N SER A 442 -30.28 -1.84 6.65
CA SER A 442 -30.64 -3.12 6.01
C SER A 442 -29.73 -3.52 4.84
N GLN A 443 -28.91 -2.62 4.31
CA GLN A 443 -27.90 -2.96 3.28
C GLN A 443 -26.65 -3.64 3.87
N GLU A 444 -26.41 -3.53 5.19
CA GLU A 444 -25.22 -4.07 5.86
C GLU A 444 -25.32 -5.56 6.24
N THR A 445 -26.49 -6.19 6.10
CA THR A 445 -26.68 -7.62 6.40
C THR A 445 -26.62 -8.53 5.17
N LYS A 446 -26.35 -8.00 3.97
CA LYS A 446 -26.09 -8.84 2.79
C LYS A 446 -24.65 -9.32 2.77
N GLU A 447 -24.53 -10.64 2.68
CA GLU A 447 -23.37 -11.52 2.51
C GLU A 447 -22.04 -10.90 2.06
N GLN A 448 -20.97 -11.50 2.59
CA GLN A 448 -19.54 -11.29 2.32
C GLN A 448 -19.14 -11.34 0.83
N ASP A 449 -19.57 -10.35 0.07
CA ASP A 449 -18.90 -10.01 -1.17
C ASP A 449 -17.57 -9.34 -0.85
N ILE A 450 -16.53 -9.75 -1.59
CA ILE A 450 -15.20 -9.16 -1.42
C ILE A 450 -15.31 -7.72 -1.90
N ASN A 451 -15.48 -6.80 -0.96
CA ASN A 451 -15.56 -5.37 -1.24
C ASN A 451 -14.14 -4.84 -1.50
N PHE A 452 -13.64 -5.05 -2.71
CA PHE A 452 -12.39 -4.43 -3.16
C PHE A 452 -12.52 -2.91 -3.15
N ALA A 453 -11.43 -2.23 -2.79
CA ALA A 453 -11.40 -0.79 -2.94
C ALA A 453 -11.40 -0.43 -4.42
N SER A 454 -11.97 0.72 -4.79
CA SER A 454 -12.07 1.10 -6.21
C SER A 454 -10.72 1.10 -6.94
N LEU A 455 -9.61 1.42 -6.26
CA LEU A 455 -8.25 1.35 -6.82
C LEU A 455 -7.73 -0.08 -7.12
N HIS A 456 -8.37 -1.11 -6.58
CA HIS A 456 -8.03 -2.52 -6.79
C HIS A 456 -9.15 -3.24 -7.56
N ASP A 457 -10.00 -2.49 -8.24
CA ASP A 457 -11.03 -3.05 -9.09
C ASP A 457 -10.38 -3.78 -10.28
N PRO A 458 -10.73 -5.06 -10.56
CA PRO A 458 -10.16 -5.83 -11.66
C PRO A 458 -10.41 -5.24 -13.04
N SER A 459 -11.41 -4.36 -13.21
CA SER A 459 -11.71 -3.68 -14.46
C SER A 459 -10.78 -2.52 -14.79
N LEU A 460 -9.92 -2.10 -13.84
CA LEU A 460 -8.97 -1.04 -14.08
C LEU A 460 -7.93 -1.43 -15.14
N PRO A 461 -7.40 -0.46 -15.91
CA PRO A 461 -6.39 -0.71 -16.93
C PRO A 461 -5.14 -1.40 -16.36
N ARG A 462 -4.69 -2.44 -17.06
CA ARG A 462 -3.47 -3.20 -16.74
C ARG A 462 -2.41 -3.06 -17.82
N ASN A 463 -1.14 -3.16 -17.43
CA ASN A 463 -0.03 -3.27 -18.36
C ASN A 463 0.07 -4.70 -18.90
N PRO A 464 -0.03 -4.92 -20.23
CA PRO A 464 -0.10 -6.27 -20.79
C PRO A 464 1.08 -7.18 -20.45
N SER A 465 2.29 -6.64 -20.28
CA SER A 465 3.50 -7.40 -19.90
C SER A 465 3.60 -7.73 -18.40
N MET A 466 2.87 -6.99 -17.57
CA MET A 466 2.85 -7.15 -16.11
C MET A 466 1.63 -7.94 -15.64
N ASP A 467 0.55 -7.97 -16.42
CA ASP A 467 -0.69 -8.69 -16.11
C ASP A 467 -0.43 -10.18 -15.87
N ILE A 468 -0.74 -10.63 -14.64
CA ILE A 468 -0.50 -12.01 -14.19
C ILE A 468 -1.55 -13.00 -14.72
N TYR A 469 -2.66 -12.51 -15.27
CA TYR A 469 -3.73 -13.30 -15.87
C TYR A 469 -3.59 -13.44 -17.39
N ASN A 470 -2.74 -12.62 -18.02
CA ASN A 470 -2.50 -12.68 -19.46
C ASN A 470 -1.94 -14.07 -19.86
N LYS A 471 -2.59 -14.69 -20.84
CA LYS A 471 -2.24 -16.04 -21.34
C LYS A 471 -0.94 -16.06 -22.11
N ASP A 472 -0.46 -14.90 -22.58
CA ASP A 472 0.84 -14.78 -23.24
C ASP A 472 1.97 -14.64 -22.20
N ASN A 473 1.65 -14.24 -20.97
CA ASN A 473 2.59 -14.13 -19.85
C ASN A 473 2.59 -15.39 -18.99
N THR A 474 2.98 -16.52 -19.58
CA THR A 474 3.15 -17.77 -18.82
C THR A 474 4.53 -17.89 -18.20
N MET A 475 4.63 -18.76 -17.20
CA MET A 475 5.87 -19.15 -16.56
C MET A 475 5.91 -20.66 -16.34
N GLU A 476 7.12 -21.21 -16.27
CA GLU A 476 7.34 -22.58 -15.83
C GLU A 476 7.42 -22.63 -14.31
N VAL A 477 6.69 -23.58 -13.72
CA VAL A 477 6.72 -23.86 -12.29
C VAL A 477 7.12 -25.31 -12.09
N GLU A 478 8.10 -25.54 -11.23
CA GLU A 478 8.51 -26.87 -10.79
C GLU A 478 7.66 -27.28 -9.59
N LEU A 479 6.92 -28.38 -9.73
CA LEU A 479 6.04 -28.93 -8.70
C LEU A 479 6.29 -30.43 -8.60
N THR A 480 6.17 -30.99 -7.40
CA THR A 480 6.12 -32.45 -7.26
C THR A 480 4.74 -32.97 -7.62
N TYR A 481 4.61 -34.26 -7.97
CA TYR A 481 3.28 -34.86 -8.09
C TYR A 481 2.49 -34.79 -6.78
N LYS A 482 3.16 -34.82 -5.63
CA LYS A 482 2.53 -34.59 -4.32
C LYS A 482 1.90 -33.19 -4.20
N ASP A 483 2.58 -32.15 -4.70
CA ASP A 483 2.06 -30.78 -4.72
C ASP A 483 0.83 -30.69 -5.63
N ILE A 484 0.91 -31.29 -6.82
CA ILE A 484 -0.21 -31.34 -7.77
C ILE A 484 -1.41 -32.07 -7.14
N ASN A 485 -1.17 -33.22 -6.50
CA ASN A 485 -2.20 -34.00 -5.83
C ASN A 485 -2.88 -33.17 -4.75
N THR A 486 -2.10 -32.58 -3.86
CA THR A 486 -2.56 -31.72 -2.76
C THR A 486 -3.39 -30.55 -3.28
N TYR A 487 -2.83 -29.79 -4.22
CA TYR A 487 -3.49 -28.64 -4.82
C TYR A 487 -4.86 -29.00 -5.41
N TYR A 488 -4.93 -30.07 -6.21
CA TYR A 488 -6.17 -30.44 -6.86
C TYR A 488 -7.17 -31.14 -5.93
N LYS A 489 -6.72 -31.85 -4.87
CA LYS A 489 -7.63 -32.35 -3.83
C LYS A 489 -8.35 -31.21 -3.11
N VAL A 490 -7.61 -30.16 -2.75
CA VAL A 490 -8.21 -28.97 -2.13
C VAL A 490 -9.10 -28.23 -3.12
N ILE A 491 -8.59 -27.85 -4.29
CA ILE A 491 -9.35 -26.97 -5.18
C ILE A 491 -10.46 -27.67 -5.95
N ARG A 492 -10.30 -28.94 -6.35
CA ARG A 492 -11.39 -29.66 -7.03
C ARG A 492 -12.31 -30.32 -6.02
N GLY A 493 -11.75 -31.07 -5.07
CA GLY A 493 -12.54 -31.83 -4.10
C GLY A 493 -13.20 -30.94 -3.06
N LEU A 494 -12.40 -30.16 -2.32
CA LEU A 494 -12.90 -29.40 -1.17
C LEU A 494 -13.62 -28.10 -1.55
N VAL A 495 -13.05 -27.31 -2.46
CA VAL A 495 -13.58 -25.97 -2.83
C VAL A 495 -14.65 -26.04 -3.93
N LYS A 496 -14.45 -26.89 -4.95
CA LYS A 496 -15.37 -26.97 -6.11
C LYS A 496 -16.34 -28.12 -6.05
N GLU A 497 -16.18 -29.04 -5.10
CA GLU A 497 -17.03 -30.22 -4.95
C GLU A 497 -17.13 -31.05 -6.25
N LYS A 498 -15.99 -31.20 -6.94
CA LYS A 498 -15.84 -32.00 -8.17
C LYS A 498 -14.96 -33.21 -7.90
N ASP A 499 -15.20 -34.28 -8.67
CA ASP A 499 -14.32 -35.45 -8.67
C ASP A 499 -12.85 -35.06 -8.87
N PHE A 500 -11.97 -35.68 -8.08
CA PHE A 500 -10.54 -35.43 -8.15
C PHE A 500 -10.03 -35.67 -9.58
N ILE A 501 -10.30 -36.87 -10.13
CA ILE A 501 -10.03 -37.21 -11.53
C ILE A 501 -11.17 -36.69 -12.42
N PRO A 502 -10.89 -35.84 -13.44
CA PRO A 502 -11.91 -35.39 -14.37
C PRO A 502 -12.41 -36.53 -15.27
N ASN A 503 -13.71 -36.52 -15.56
CA ASN A 503 -14.34 -37.50 -16.45
C ASN A 503 -13.87 -37.35 -17.91
N ASP A 504 -13.74 -36.11 -18.38
CA ASP A 504 -13.33 -35.79 -19.74
C ASP A 504 -11.81 -35.72 -19.90
N ASN A 505 -11.30 -36.29 -20.98
CA ASN A 505 -9.95 -36.01 -21.48
C ASN A 505 -9.94 -34.59 -22.05
N SER A 506 -9.80 -33.58 -21.20
CA SER A 506 -9.66 -32.21 -21.69
C SER A 506 -8.44 -32.13 -22.60
N SER A 507 -8.59 -31.57 -23.81
CA SER A 507 -7.48 -31.32 -24.75
C SER A 507 -6.40 -30.39 -24.20
N LYS A 508 -6.68 -29.71 -23.07
CA LYS A 508 -5.70 -28.90 -22.35
C LYS A 508 -4.66 -29.79 -21.67
N GLN A 509 -3.47 -29.81 -22.24
CA GLN A 509 -2.27 -30.39 -21.65
C GLN A 509 -1.88 -29.58 -20.41
N LEU A 510 -1.62 -30.26 -19.30
CA LEU A 510 -1.13 -29.64 -18.06
C LEU A 510 0.40 -29.67 -18.01
N ILE A 511 0.96 -30.76 -18.52
CA ILE A 511 2.39 -30.97 -18.77
C ILE A 511 2.51 -31.29 -20.26
N GLN A 512 3.61 -30.90 -20.90
CA GLN A 512 3.84 -31.17 -22.31
C GLN A 512 3.61 -32.66 -22.61
N GLY A 513 2.62 -32.96 -23.48
CA GLY A 513 2.26 -34.32 -23.85
C GLY A 513 1.35 -35.09 -22.88
N LEU A 514 1.01 -34.55 -21.71
CA LEU A 514 0.07 -35.18 -20.76
C LEU A 514 -1.16 -34.31 -20.50
N SER A 515 -2.33 -34.92 -20.68
CA SER A 515 -3.61 -34.35 -20.27
C SER A 515 -3.68 -34.20 -18.75
N LYS A 516 -4.51 -33.27 -18.29
CA LYS A 516 -4.77 -33.10 -16.86
C LYS A 516 -5.18 -34.42 -16.17
N LYS A 517 -5.97 -35.27 -16.84
CA LYS A 517 -6.42 -36.55 -16.29
C LYS A 517 -5.24 -37.49 -16.01
N GLU A 518 -4.34 -37.63 -16.98
CA GLU A 518 -3.14 -38.47 -16.86
C GLU A 518 -2.22 -37.98 -15.74
N VAL A 519 -2.03 -36.67 -15.62
CA VAL A 519 -1.22 -36.09 -14.55
C VAL A 519 -1.82 -36.38 -13.17
N LEU A 520 -3.14 -36.25 -13.01
CA LEU A 520 -3.78 -36.54 -11.72
C LEU A 520 -3.75 -38.03 -11.38
N LEU A 521 -3.95 -38.92 -12.35
CA LEU A 521 -3.80 -40.37 -12.15
C LEU A 521 -2.37 -40.74 -11.75
N ALA A 522 -1.37 -40.15 -12.41
CA ALA A 522 0.03 -40.35 -12.04
C ALA A 522 0.34 -39.80 -10.63
N SER A 523 -0.35 -38.74 -10.20
CA SER A 523 -0.17 -38.14 -8.87
C SER A 523 -0.68 -38.99 -7.71
N GLU A 524 -1.52 -39.99 -7.97
CA GLU A 524 -2.01 -40.93 -6.95
C GLU A 524 -1.02 -42.07 -6.68
N GLN A 525 -0.06 -42.30 -7.58
CA GLN A 525 0.91 -43.37 -7.46
C GLN A 525 2.01 -43.00 -6.45
N PRO A 526 2.23 -43.80 -5.37
CA PRO A 526 3.23 -43.51 -4.35
C PRO A 526 4.65 -43.30 -4.91
N GLU A 527 5.03 -44.08 -5.92
CA GLU A 527 6.34 -44.00 -6.59
C GLU A 527 6.58 -42.71 -7.38
N ASN A 528 5.53 -41.91 -7.61
CA ASN A 528 5.62 -40.65 -8.33
C ASN A 528 5.66 -39.43 -7.40
N GLN A 529 5.34 -39.57 -6.10
CA GLN A 529 5.08 -38.43 -5.22
C GLN A 529 6.17 -37.36 -5.25
N ASP A 530 7.43 -37.76 -5.16
CA ASP A 530 8.58 -36.83 -5.10
C ASP A 530 9.15 -36.47 -6.48
N LYS A 531 8.59 -37.02 -7.57
CA LYS A 531 9.05 -36.67 -8.92
C LYS A 531 8.63 -35.25 -9.24
N ILE A 532 9.61 -34.42 -9.59
CA ILE A 532 9.42 -33.04 -10.03
C ILE A 532 8.92 -33.05 -11.47
N VAL A 533 7.92 -32.22 -11.73
CA VAL A 533 7.38 -31.96 -13.06
C VAL A 533 7.29 -30.47 -13.32
N ARG A 534 7.46 -30.09 -14.59
CA ARG A 534 7.35 -28.71 -15.05
C ARG A 534 5.98 -28.46 -15.64
N ILE A 535 5.31 -27.44 -15.12
CA ILE A 535 3.99 -26.99 -15.59
C ILE A 535 4.13 -25.57 -16.10
N THR A 536 3.72 -25.34 -17.35
CA THR A 536 3.56 -23.99 -17.91
C THR A 536 2.19 -23.45 -17.54
N THR A 537 2.14 -22.33 -16.82
CA THR A 537 0.88 -21.72 -16.39
C THR A 537 0.97 -20.21 -16.29
N THR A 538 -0.17 -19.52 -16.14
CA THR A 538 -0.16 -18.07 -15.92
C THR A 538 0.42 -17.76 -14.54
N LYS A 539 1.05 -16.60 -14.38
CA LYS A 539 1.62 -16.17 -13.09
C LYS A 539 0.58 -16.18 -11.96
N ALA A 540 -0.65 -15.74 -12.24
CA ALA A 540 -1.74 -15.78 -11.26
C ALA A 540 -2.04 -17.20 -10.77
N LYS A 541 -1.99 -18.18 -11.67
CA LYS A 541 -2.22 -19.58 -11.34
C LYS A 541 -1.06 -20.16 -10.54
N ALA A 542 0.19 -19.79 -10.85
CA ALA A 542 1.36 -20.17 -10.08
C ALA A 542 1.27 -19.68 -8.62
N VAL A 543 0.95 -18.39 -8.43
CA VAL A 543 0.73 -17.77 -7.12
C VAL A 543 -0.37 -18.52 -6.33
N HIS A 544 -1.52 -18.75 -6.96
CA HIS A 544 -2.63 -19.46 -6.33
C HIS A 544 -2.30 -20.93 -6.00
N ILE A 545 -1.47 -21.62 -6.81
CA ILE A 545 -1.01 -22.98 -6.44
C ILE A 545 -0.22 -22.91 -5.15
N ARG A 546 0.75 -21.99 -5.08
CA ARG A 546 1.59 -21.81 -3.89
C ARG A 546 0.78 -21.46 -2.66
N HIS A 547 -0.14 -20.50 -2.75
CA HIS A 547 -0.99 -20.11 -1.61
C HIS A 547 -1.75 -21.30 -1.03
N VAL A 548 -2.37 -22.11 -1.88
CA VAL A 548 -3.11 -23.30 -1.44
C VAL A 548 -2.18 -24.30 -0.76
N LEU A 549 -0.97 -24.52 -1.28
CA LEU A 549 0.00 -25.41 -0.65
C LEU A 549 0.43 -24.87 0.73
N THR A 550 0.68 -23.57 0.86
CA THR A 550 0.98 -22.93 2.15
C THR A 550 -0.19 -23.05 3.14
N LEU A 551 -1.43 -22.87 2.68
CA LEU A 551 -2.62 -23.04 3.53
C LEU A 551 -2.73 -24.47 4.06
N VAL A 552 -2.44 -25.47 3.22
CA VAL A 552 -2.41 -26.88 3.64
C VAL A 552 -1.33 -27.13 4.67
N GLU A 553 -0.13 -26.58 4.49
CA GLU A 553 0.98 -26.71 5.44
C GLU A 553 0.64 -26.07 6.81
N GLN A 554 -0.05 -24.93 6.80
CA GLN A 554 -0.39 -24.19 8.02
C GLN A 554 -1.61 -24.75 8.77
N LEU A 555 -2.64 -25.20 8.05
CA LEU A 555 -3.92 -25.60 8.66
C LEU A 555 -4.07 -27.11 8.79
N GLY A 556 -3.34 -27.89 7.99
CA GLY A 556 -3.52 -29.33 7.87
C GLY A 556 -4.75 -29.71 7.03
N ILE A 557 -4.68 -30.85 6.35
CA ILE A 557 -5.82 -31.39 5.55
C ILE A 557 -6.94 -31.88 6.48
N GLU A 558 -6.59 -32.32 7.68
CA GLU A 558 -7.49 -32.76 8.73
C GLU A 558 -8.42 -31.64 9.23
N ASN A 559 -7.99 -30.37 9.18
CA ASN A 559 -8.83 -29.23 9.51
C ASN A 559 -9.64 -28.76 8.29
N ALA A 560 -10.41 -29.68 7.71
CA ALA A 560 -11.09 -29.49 6.43
C ALA A 560 -11.99 -28.24 6.39
N HIS A 561 -12.63 -27.88 7.52
CA HIS A 561 -13.49 -26.69 7.58
C HIS A 561 -12.69 -25.39 7.46
N ALA A 562 -11.65 -25.21 8.28
CA ALA A 562 -10.82 -24.00 8.22
C ALA A 562 -10.07 -23.91 6.88
N LEU A 563 -9.56 -25.05 6.39
CA LEU A 563 -8.88 -25.12 5.10
C LEU A 563 -9.83 -24.77 3.94
N LYS A 564 -11.08 -25.27 3.96
CA LYS A 564 -12.09 -24.94 2.95
C LYS A 564 -12.34 -23.44 2.91
N GLN A 565 -12.60 -22.82 4.07
CA GLN A 565 -12.87 -21.38 4.15
C GLN A 565 -11.69 -20.54 3.63
N ALA A 566 -10.47 -20.86 4.04
CA ALA A 566 -9.29 -20.12 3.59
C ALA A 566 -9.03 -20.31 2.08
N ALA A 567 -9.16 -21.55 1.57
CA ALA A 567 -8.95 -21.85 0.16
C ALA A 567 -10.08 -21.28 -0.73
N GLU A 568 -11.32 -21.22 -0.26
CA GLU A 568 -12.43 -20.55 -0.94
C GLU A 568 -12.19 -19.04 -1.07
N HIS A 569 -11.71 -18.41 0.00
CA HIS A 569 -11.35 -17.00 -0.01
C HIS A 569 -10.23 -16.71 -1.02
N ASP A 570 -9.14 -17.47 -0.99
CA ASP A 570 -8.03 -17.35 -1.95
C ASP A 570 -8.49 -17.61 -3.40
N TYR A 571 -9.35 -18.63 -3.60
CA TYR A 571 -9.90 -18.95 -4.90
C TYR A 571 -10.86 -17.87 -5.44
N LYS A 572 -11.66 -17.23 -4.58
CA LYS A 572 -12.54 -16.11 -4.96
C LYS A 572 -11.68 -14.92 -5.41
N THR A 573 -10.63 -14.57 -4.67
CA THR A 573 -9.66 -13.52 -5.04
C THR A 573 -9.00 -13.82 -6.39
N TYR A 574 -8.48 -15.04 -6.60
CA TYR A 574 -7.91 -15.47 -7.88
C TYR A 574 -8.93 -15.45 -9.04
N SER A 575 -10.18 -15.80 -8.78
CA SER A 575 -11.18 -15.91 -9.84
C SER A 575 -11.65 -14.54 -10.34
N ILE A 576 -11.68 -13.53 -9.46
CA ILE A 576 -12.10 -12.17 -9.78
C ILE A 576 -11.13 -11.49 -10.75
N GLY A 577 -9.83 -11.79 -10.66
CA GLY A 577 -8.83 -11.20 -11.56
C GLY A 577 -8.91 -11.67 -13.02
N LYS A 578 -9.62 -12.77 -13.30
CA LYS A 578 -9.82 -13.33 -14.66
C LYS A 578 -10.80 -12.55 -15.53
N HIS A 579 -11.08 -11.30 -15.18
CA HIS A 579 -11.98 -10.44 -15.93
C HIS A 579 -11.64 -10.52 -17.42
N ASP A 580 -12.63 -10.95 -18.22
CA ASP A 580 -12.57 -10.98 -19.69
C ASP A 580 -12.80 -9.57 -20.26
#